data_AF-A0A952N3N3-F1
#
_entry.id   AF-A0A952N3N3-F1
#
_cell.length_a   1.000
_cell.length_b   1.000
_cell.length_c   1.000
_cell.angle_alpha   90.00
_cell.angle_beta   90.00
_cell.angle_gamma   90.00
#
_symmetry.space_group_name_H-M   'P 1'
#
loop_
_entity.id
_entity.type
_entity.pdbx_description
1 polymer ?
#
loop_
_entity_poly.entity_id
_entity_poly.type
_entity_poly.pdbx_seq_one_letter_code
_entity_poly.pdbx_strand_id
1 'polypeptide(L)'
;MSKIKYFYYYIFFNAYWSSFDMGERSVPRQNAVLYMMIIKVFFISGILFLVEKLGVPFNIMYALIIGVTLILILNRLLLSENSFNEKFDEYSFLKGVSKAKRMMLFWGLFGISTMLNIVGVYLSSK
;
A
#
# COMPACT_ATOMS: atom_id res chain seq x y z
N MET A 1 -5.43 7.24 -17.78
CA MET A 1 -4.53 6.81 -16.68
C MET A 1 -4.21 5.31 -16.83
N SER A 2 -3.01 4.83 -16.48
CA SER A 2 -2.73 3.39 -16.52
C SER A 2 -3.53 2.64 -15.44
N LYS A 3 -3.92 1.39 -15.72
CA LYS A 3 -4.72 0.55 -14.78
C LYS A 3 -4.06 0.44 -13.40
N ILE A 4 -2.73 0.35 -13.37
CA ILE A 4 -1.93 0.29 -12.14
C ILE A 4 -2.04 1.59 -11.33
N LYS A 5 -1.90 2.76 -12.00
CA LYS A 5 -2.05 4.06 -11.33
C LYS A 5 -3.47 4.26 -10.80
N TYR A 6 -4.49 3.84 -11.56
CA TYR A 6 -5.88 3.88 -11.11
C TYR A 6 -6.10 3.04 -9.85
N PHE A 7 -5.66 1.78 -9.87
CA PHE A 7 -5.78 0.91 -8.70
C PHE A 7 -5.06 1.47 -7.47
N TYR A 8 -3.88 2.07 -7.67
CA TYR A 8 -3.11 2.70 -6.60
C TYR A 8 -3.86 3.88 -5.94
N TYR A 9 -4.38 4.81 -6.75
CA TYR A 9 -5.20 5.92 -6.22
C TYR A 9 -6.49 5.41 -5.59
N TYR A 10 -7.12 4.40 -6.18
CA TYR A 10 -8.33 3.79 -5.64
C TYR A 10 -8.11 3.26 -4.21
N ILE A 11 -7.04 2.50 -3.96
CA ILE A 11 -6.72 2.02 -2.61
C ILE A 11 -6.42 3.20 -1.68
N PHE A 12 -5.63 4.17 -2.14
CA PHE A 12 -5.28 5.34 -1.35
C PHE A 12 -6.52 6.15 -0.92
N PHE A 13 -7.46 6.43 -1.82
CA PHE A 13 -8.67 7.18 -1.48
C PHE A 13 -9.65 6.36 -0.64
N ASN A 14 -9.67 5.03 -0.77
CA ASN A 14 -10.38 4.16 0.17
C ASN A 14 -9.82 4.30 1.59
N ALA A 15 -8.49 4.30 1.74
CA ALA A 15 -7.81 4.52 3.01
C ALA A 15 -8.08 5.94 3.54
N TYR A 16 -7.98 6.97 2.70
CA TYR A 16 -8.25 8.37 3.03
C TYR A 16 -9.65 8.58 3.63
N TRP A 17 -10.69 8.14 2.92
CA TRP A 17 -12.07 8.30 3.41
C TRP A 17 -12.35 7.45 4.65
N SER A 18 -11.66 6.33 4.80
CA SER A 18 -11.75 5.51 6.02
C SER A 18 -11.10 6.22 7.22
N SER A 19 -9.92 6.82 7.04
CA SER A 19 -9.25 7.66 8.04
C SER A 19 -10.11 8.87 8.42
N PHE A 20 -10.70 9.54 7.43
CA PHE A 20 -11.61 10.65 7.67
C PHE A 20 -12.81 10.25 8.56
N ASP A 21 -13.40 9.08 8.32
CA ASP A 21 -14.49 8.50 9.11
C ASP A 21 -14.04 7.88 10.44
N MET A 22 -12.74 7.74 10.69
CA MET A 22 -12.20 7.31 11.99
C MET A 22 -11.97 8.47 12.95
N GLY A 23 -12.31 9.70 12.56
CA GLY A 23 -12.08 10.88 13.38
C GLY A 23 -10.67 11.47 13.22
N GLU A 24 -9.86 10.93 12.30
CA GLU A 24 -8.52 11.42 11.98
C GLU A 24 -8.55 12.66 11.07
N ARG A 25 -9.51 13.57 11.32
CA ARG A 25 -9.86 14.68 10.40
C ARG A 25 -8.76 15.71 10.24
N SER A 26 -7.84 15.81 11.19
CA SER A 26 -6.69 16.72 11.11
C SER A 26 -5.67 16.28 10.05
N VAL A 27 -5.54 14.97 9.80
CA VAL A 27 -4.47 14.41 8.96
C VAL A 27 -4.87 13.14 8.18
N PRO A 28 -6.08 13.03 7.60
CA PRO A 28 -6.57 11.78 6.97
C PRO A 28 -5.69 11.34 5.79
N ARG A 29 -5.06 12.31 5.13
CA ARG A 29 -4.09 12.09 4.06
C ARG A 29 -2.82 11.40 4.54
N GLN A 30 -2.26 11.85 5.66
CA GLN A 30 -1.01 11.29 6.18
C GLN A 30 -1.23 9.85 6.67
N ASN A 31 -2.36 9.59 7.30
CA ASN A 31 -2.72 8.26 7.76
C ASN A 31 -3.00 7.29 6.60
N ALA A 32 -3.67 7.76 5.54
CA ALA A 32 -3.81 6.97 4.32
C ALA A 32 -2.46 6.62 3.68
N VAL A 33 -1.50 7.55 3.67
CA VAL A 33 -0.12 7.26 3.21
C VAL A 33 0.56 6.24 4.12
N LEU A 34 0.39 6.33 5.44
CA LEU A 34 0.93 5.36 6.39
C LEU A 34 0.37 3.95 6.16
N TYR A 35 -0.95 3.82 5.97
CA TYR A 35 -1.60 2.56 5.66
C TYR A 35 -1.09 1.96 4.34
N MET A 36 -0.93 2.78 3.30
CA MET A 36 -0.34 2.35 2.04
C MET A 36 1.13 1.91 2.23
N MET A 37 1.87 2.61 3.08
CA MET A 37 3.26 2.27 3.39
C MET A 37 3.36 0.89 4.06
N ILE A 38 2.52 0.62 5.06
CA ILE A 38 2.48 -0.68 5.75
C ILE A 38 2.23 -1.80 4.74
N ILE A 39 1.19 -1.69 3.91
CA ILE A 39 0.89 -2.71 2.89
C ILE A 39 2.08 -2.94 1.97
N LYS A 40 2.71 -1.87 1.46
CA LYS A 40 3.86 -1.99 0.55
C LYS A 40 5.05 -2.65 1.21
N VAL A 41 5.37 -2.30 2.45
CA VAL A 41 6.49 -2.89 3.19
C VAL A 41 6.29 -4.38 3.36
N PHE A 42 5.10 -4.79 3.81
CA PHE A 42 4.77 -6.22 3.93
C PHE A 42 4.82 -6.91 2.57
N PHE A 43 4.24 -6.32 1.53
CA PHE A 43 4.23 -6.92 0.20
C PHE A 43 5.65 -7.10 -0.37
N ILE A 44 6.51 -6.07 -0.27
CA ILE A 44 7.90 -6.13 -0.72
C ILE A 44 8.67 -7.17 0.08
N SER A 45 8.56 -7.15 1.41
CA SER A 45 9.16 -8.16 2.29
C SER A 45 8.79 -9.58 1.85
N GLY A 46 7.50 -9.84 1.60
CA GLY A 46 7.03 -11.15 1.15
C GLY A 46 7.61 -11.57 -0.20
N ILE A 47 7.70 -10.64 -1.16
CA ILE A 47 8.35 -10.91 -2.45
C ILE A 47 9.83 -11.25 -2.26
N LEU A 48 10.56 -10.51 -1.42
CA LEU A 48 11.98 -10.73 -1.21
C LEU A 48 12.27 -12.11 -0.63
N PHE A 49 11.47 -12.56 0.35
CA PHE A 49 11.59 -13.92 0.88
C PHE A 49 11.31 -15.01 -0.19
N LEU A 50 10.29 -14.81 -1.03
CA LEU A 50 10.00 -15.76 -2.11
C LEU A 50 11.12 -15.80 -3.15
N VAL A 51 11.68 -14.64 -3.53
CA VAL A 51 12.77 -14.54 -4.50
C VAL A 51 14.05 -15.21 -3.98
N GLU A 52 14.40 -14.98 -2.71
CA GLU A 52 15.51 -15.67 -2.04
C GLU A 52 15.34 -17.20 -2.13
N LYS A 53 14.12 -17.69 -1.92
CA LYS A 53 13.82 -19.13 -1.95
C LYS A 53 13.82 -19.75 -3.34
N LEU A 54 13.53 -18.98 -4.38
CA LEU A 54 13.61 -19.44 -5.77
C LEU A 54 15.06 -19.59 -6.27
N GLY A 55 16.06 -19.38 -5.41
CA GLY A 55 17.47 -19.53 -5.78
C GLY A 55 17.95 -18.46 -6.75
N VAL A 56 17.20 -17.36 -6.89
CA VAL A 56 17.64 -16.22 -7.67
C VAL A 56 18.79 -15.58 -6.90
N PRO A 57 20.01 -15.47 -7.47
CA PRO A 57 21.14 -14.82 -6.83
C PRO A 57 20.86 -13.31 -6.79
N PHE A 58 20.07 -12.90 -5.80
CA PHE A 58 19.63 -11.53 -5.63
C PHE A 58 20.15 -11.04 -4.29
N ASN A 59 20.92 -9.95 -4.32
CA ASN A 59 21.41 -9.36 -3.09
C ASN A 59 20.26 -8.61 -2.39
N ILE A 60 19.75 -9.23 -1.33
CA ILE A 60 18.59 -8.77 -0.54
C ILE A 60 18.76 -7.34 -0.05
N MET A 61 19.99 -6.89 0.25
CA MET A 61 20.26 -5.51 0.65
C MET A 61 19.92 -4.51 -0.45
N TYR A 62 20.31 -4.76 -1.70
CA TYR A 62 19.95 -3.87 -2.82
C TYR A 62 18.45 -3.91 -3.10
N ALA A 63 17.82 -5.08 -2.95
CA ALA A 63 16.39 -5.25 -3.08
C ALA A 63 15.60 -4.39 -2.08
N LEU A 64 16.05 -4.42 -0.83
CA LEU A 64 15.49 -3.61 0.25
C LEU A 64 15.69 -2.12 -0.02
N ILE A 65 16.90 -1.71 -0.43
CA ILE A 65 17.18 -0.31 -0.78
C ILE A 65 16.26 0.15 -1.91
N ILE A 66 16.17 -0.60 -3.01
CA ILE A 66 15.30 -0.27 -4.15
C ILE A 66 13.83 -0.22 -3.71
N GLY A 67 13.37 -1.21 -2.93
CA GLY A 67 12.00 -1.27 -2.42
C GLY A 67 11.65 -0.07 -1.52
N VAL A 68 12.54 0.28 -0.59
CA VAL A 68 12.36 1.44 0.30
C VAL A 68 12.38 2.74 -0.50
N THR A 69 13.32 2.92 -1.42
CA THR A 69 13.37 4.11 -2.28
C THR A 69 12.10 4.25 -3.13
N LEU A 70 11.58 3.16 -3.70
CA LEU A 70 10.32 3.18 -4.43
C LEU A 70 9.13 3.54 -3.54
N ILE A 71 9.06 3.01 -2.32
CA ILE A 71 8.01 3.37 -1.35
C ILE A 71 8.07 4.88 -1.07
N LEU A 72 9.25 5.44 -0.81
CA LEU A 72 9.43 6.86 -0.51
C LEU A 72 9.02 7.75 -1.68
N ILE A 73 9.43 7.43 -2.90
CA ILE A 73 9.04 8.17 -4.11
C ILE A 73 7.52 8.13 -4.31
N LEU A 74 6.91 6.94 -4.21
CA LEU A 74 5.47 6.77 -4.39
C LEU A 74 4.65 7.47 -3.30
N ASN A 75 5.16 7.54 -2.07
CA ASN A 75 4.52 8.26 -0.98
C ASN A 75 4.65 9.78 -1.16
N ARG A 76 5.80 10.27 -1.66
CA ARG A 76 5.98 11.69 -2.00
C ARG A 76 4.98 12.16 -3.04
N LEU A 77 4.66 11.31 -4.03
CA LEU A 77 3.61 11.61 -5.01
C LEU A 77 2.23 11.75 -4.36
N LEU A 78 1.87 10.84 -3.46
CA LEU A 78 0.60 10.92 -2.70
C LEU A 78 0.54 12.11 -1.73
N LEU A 79 1.69 12.58 -1.26
CA LEU A 79 1.84 13.76 -0.39
C LEU A 79 1.97 15.08 -1.18
N SER A 80 2.20 15.05 -2.49
CA SER A 80 2.20 16.24 -3.34
C SER A 80 0.79 16.80 -3.48
N GLU A 81 0.57 18.05 -3.05
CA GLU A 81 -0.75 18.71 -3.11
C GLU A 81 -1.36 18.69 -4.51
N ASN A 82 -0.57 19.00 -5.54
CA ASN A 82 -1.03 19.01 -6.92
C ASN A 82 -1.64 17.66 -7.34
N SER A 83 -0.94 16.56 -7.05
CA SER A 83 -1.39 15.22 -7.43
C SER A 83 -2.61 14.76 -6.64
N PHE A 84 -2.76 15.21 -5.39
CA PHE A 84 -3.92 14.87 -4.58
C PHE A 84 -5.15 15.66 -5.03
N ASN A 85 -5.01 16.98 -5.22
CA ASN A 85 -6.12 17.84 -5.63
C ASN A 85 -6.65 17.44 -7.01
N GLU A 86 -5.76 17.11 -7.97
CA GLU A 86 -6.16 16.63 -9.29
C GLU A 86 -7.03 15.37 -9.23
N LYS A 87 -6.78 14.50 -8.24
CA LYS A 87 -7.48 13.22 -8.09
C LYS A 87 -8.60 13.25 -7.06
N PHE A 88 -8.69 14.26 -6.23
CA PHE A 88 -9.64 14.29 -5.13
C PHE A 88 -11.09 14.17 -5.62
N ASP A 89 -11.45 14.98 -6.62
CA ASP A 89 -12.81 14.97 -7.18
C ASP A 89 -13.13 13.65 -7.89
N GLU A 90 -12.16 13.09 -8.61
CA GLU A 90 -12.27 11.80 -9.32
C GLU A 90 -12.64 10.65 -8.36
N TYR A 91 -12.16 10.68 -7.12
CA TYR A 91 -12.39 9.64 -6.12
C TYR A 91 -13.32 10.06 -4.97
N SER A 92 -13.98 11.21 -5.10
CA SER A 92 -14.95 11.72 -4.11
C SER A 92 -16.15 10.78 -3.92
N PHE A 93 -16.53 10.02 -4.95
CA PHE A 93 -17.60 9.02 -4.90
C PHE A 93 -17.37 7.93 -3.84
N LEU A 94 -16.11 7.65 -3.49
CA LEU A 94 -15.77 6.67 -2.45
C LEU A 94 -16.26 7.10 -1.06
N LYS A 95 -16.51 8.40 -0.84
CA LYS A 95 -17.14 8.88 0.38
C LYS A 95 -18.52 8.25 0.60
N GLY A 96 -19.28 8.00 -0.47
CA GLY A 96 -20.61 7.37 -0.41
C GLY A 96 -20.58 5.85 -0.21
N VAL A 97 -19.43 5.20 -0.40
CA VAL A 97 -19.26 3.77 -0.11
C VAL A 97 -19.25 3.56 1.40
N SER A 98 -19.80 2.46 1.92
CA SER A 98 -19.75 2.21 3.37
C SER A 98 -18.31 2.02 3.86
N LYS A 99 -17.99 2.57 5.05
CA LYS A 99 -16.69 2.43 5.70
C LYS A 99 -16.22 0.98 5.76
N ALA A 100 -17.13 0.05 6.10
CA ALA A 100 -16.85 -1.38 6.14
C ALA A 100 -16.32 -1.92 4.80
N LYS A 101 -16.96 -1.57 3.68
CA LYS A 101 -16.51 -2.00 2.34
C LYS A 101 -15.15 -1.41 1.97
N ARG A 102 -14.89 -0.15 2.32
CA ARG A 102 -13.58 0.49 2.08
C ARG A 102 -12.48 -0.17 2.91
N MET A 103 -12.76 -0.49 4.17
CA MET A 103 -11.82 -1.17 5.05
C MET A 103 -11.58 -2.63 4.64
N MET A 104 -12.57 -3.33 4.08
CA MET A 104 -12.39 -4.69 3.56
C MET A 104 -11.29 -4.76 2.49
N LEU A 105 -11.19 -3.74 1.62
CA LEU A 105 -10.11 -3.67 0.64
C LEU A 105 -8.74 -3.54 1.31
N PHE A 106 -8.63 -2.68 2.32
CA PHE A 106 -7.40 -2.51 3.10
C PHE A 106 -7.00 -3.81 3.80
N TRP A 107 -7.93 -4.41 4.56
CA TRP A 107 -7.68 -5.66 5.28
C TRP A 107 -7.41 -6.84 4.36
N GLY A 108 -8.07 -6.89 3.20
CA GLY A 108 -7.82 -7.92 2.18
C GLY A 108 -6.40 -7.83 1.63
N LEU A 109 -5.94 -6.63 1.27
CA LEU A 109 -4.57 -6.42 0.78
C LEU A 109 -3.53 -6.68 1.88
N PHE A 110 -3.79 -6.23 3.10
CA PHE A 110 -2.94 -6.49 4.24
C PHE A 110 -2.85 -7.99 4.57
N GLY A 111 -3.98 -8.70 4.51
CA GLY A 111 -4.06 -10.15 4.71
C GLY A 111 -3.26 -10.92 3.66
N ILE A 112 -3.43 -10.58 2.36
CA ILE A 112 -2.65 -11.18 1.28
C ILE A 112 -1.15 -10.93 1.48
N SER A 113 -0.78 -9.69 1.82
CA SER A 113 0.63 -9.32 2.05
C SER A 113 1.23 -10.08 3.23
N THR A 114 0.46 -10.23 4.32
CA THR A 114 0.87 -11.02 5.49
C THR A 114 1.02 -12.50 5.16
N MET A 115 0.07 -13.08 4.41
CA MET A 115 0.14 -14.48 3.98
C MET A 115 1.37 -14.76 3.12
N LEU A 116 1.74 -13.85 2.21
CA LEU A 116 2.97 -13.96 1.43
C LEU A 116 4.21 -14.05 2.33
N ASN A 117 4.27 -13.25 3.40
CA ASN A 117 5.38 -13.32 4.37
C ASN A 117 5.37 -14.63 5.14
N ILE A 118 4.21 -15.10 5.62
CA ILE A 118 4.10 -16.38 6.35
C ILE A 118 4.57 -17.54 5.48
N VAL A 119 4.13 -17.58 4.21
CA VAL A 119 4.58 -18.60 3.25
C VAL A 119 6.08 -18.50 3.02
N GLY A 120 6.61 -17.29 2.83
CA GLY A 120 8.06 -17.06 2.69
C GLY A 120 8.85 -17.59 3.89
N VAL A 121 8.43 -17.26 5.12
CA VAL A 121 9.06 -17.73 6.36
C VAL A 121 8.97 -19.25 6.50
N TYR A 122 7.81 -19.84 6.22
CA TYR A 122 7.63 -21.30 6.28
C TYR A 122 8.58 -22.02 5.32
N LEU A 123 8.69 -21.54 4.08
CA LEU A 123 9.65 -22.05 3.10
C LEU A 123 11.11 -21.80 3.53
N SER A 124 11.36 -20.77 4.35
CA SER A 124 12.67 -20.50 4.96
C SER A 124 13.08 -21.46 6.08
N SER A 125 12.11 -22.04 6.77
CA SER A 125 12.35 -22.96 7.89
C SER A 125 12.58 -24.43 7.50
N LYS A 126 12.46 -24.77 6.22
CA LYS A 126 12.75 -26.08 5.64
C LYS A 126 14.00 -26.03 4.78
#